data_AF-A0A2C9JZ39-F1
#
_entry.id   AF-A0A2C9JZ39-F1
#
_cell.length_a   1.000
_cell.length_b   1.000
_cell.length_c   1.000
_cell.angle_alpha   90.00
_cell.angle_beta   90.00
_cell.angle_gamma   90.00
#
_symmetry.space_group_name_H-M   'P 1'
#
loop_
_entity.id
_entity.type
_entity.pdbx_description
1 polymer ?
#
loop_
_entity_poly.entity_id
_entity_poly.type
_entity_poly.pdbx_seq_one_letter_code
_entity_poly.pdbx_strand_id
1 'polypeptide(L)'
;MIPDSKRPPIIKPYDIDPTEKPKIKGKSNEPPDPCKSHIDALTVIRTEIFIFIGKWFWRMDSRKLIPNPVEIHQFWYGLPKEVEKIDAVFERPDSKIVFFSGDRYWVFNGNHRTNNFPQEGRPLTEFNIPADVKNIDAAFVWGYNMRTYLVSGDMYWKMNDNNTFVEYDYPRDMRTWKGVPVPVDAAFKDLDGKTFFFQETDFYEFYDMKMQVKPGYPKTFARHWLQCPEAQKVAAAPMISTVSVVNDENNVSSSVTLHSHILLVLLLFYKLIVY
;
A
#
# COMPACT_ATOMS: atom_id res chain seq x y z
N MET A 1 -51.57 -21.54 46.56
CA MET A 1 -52.22 -20.87 45.42
C MET A 1 -51.18 -19.92 44.83
N ILE A 2 -50.69 -20.23 43.63
CA ILE A 2 -49.53 -19.59 43.00
C ILE A 2 -50.03 -18.39 42.19
N PRO A 3 -49.42 -17.18 42.28
CA PRO A 3 -49.88 -16.02 41.55
C PRO A 3 -49.46 -16.07 40.07
N ASP A 4 -50.36 -15.63 39.20
CA ASP A 4 -50.20 -15.52 37.76
C ASP A 4 -48.97 -14.69 37.35
N SER A 5 -48.08 -15.33 36.57
CA SER A 5 -46.95 -14.66 35.93
C SER A 5 -47.46 -13.79 34.77
N LYS A 6 -47.38 -12.47 34.93
CA LYS A 6 -47.62 -11.52 33.83
C LYS A 6 -46.54 -11.70 32.75
N ARG A 7 -46.94 -12.23 31.59
CA ARG A 7 -46.11 -12.34 30.39
C ARG A 7 -45.72 -10.94 29.89
N PRO A 8 -44.44 -10.67 29.55
CA PRO A 8 -44.03 -9.36 29.02
C PRO A 8 -44.66 -9.09 27.64
N PRO A 9 -44.89 -7.81 27.28
CA PRO A 9 -45.54 -7.46 26.03
C PRO A 9 -44.66 -7.82 24.82
N ILE A 10 -45.28 -8.43 23.82
CA ILE A 10 -44.66 -8.75 22.52
C ILE A 10 -44.51 -7.43 21.75
N ILE A 11 -43.28 -6.99 21.56
CA ILE A 11 -42.94 -5.82 20.72
C ILE A 11 -43.19 -6.21 19.27
N LYS A 12 -44.13 -5.54 18.60
CA LYS A 12 -44.41 -5.75 17.18
C LYS A 12 -43.27 -5.14 16.35
N PRO A 13 -42.70 -5.86 15.37
CA PRO A 13 -41.56 -5.36 14.59
C PRO A 13 -42.04 -4.51 13.40
N TYR A 14 -42.42 -3.26 13.65
CA TYR A 14 -42.51 -2.16 12.67
C TYR A 14 -42.39 -0.88 13.52
N ASP A 15 -41.28 -0.15 13.54
CA ASP A 15 -40.89 0.79 12.48
C ASP A 15 -39.36 0.86 12.29
N ILE A 16 -38.80 0.06 11.38
CA ILE A 16 -37.51 0.36 10.75
C ILE A 16 -37.84 0.75 9.31
N ASP A 17 -37.63 2.01 8.97
CA ASP A 17 -37.69 2.48 7.59
C ASP A 17 -36.68 1.69 6.75
N PRO A 18 -37.10 0.92 5.73
CA PRO A 18 -36.20 0.08 4.93
C PRO A 18 -35.27 0.87 4.00
N THR A 19 -35.30 2.20 4.00
CA THR A 19 -34.61 3.00 2.99
C THR A 19 -33.29 3.67 3.42
N GLU A 20 -32.89 3.62 4.70
CA GLU A 20 -31.56 4.11 5.08
C GLU A 20 -30.52 2.99 4.95
N LYS A 21 -30.11 2.72 3.70
CA LYS A 21 -28.88 1.97 3.43
C LYS A 21 -27.72 2.66 4.16
N PRO A 22 -26.81 1.92 4.82
CA PRO A 22 -25.58 2.52 5.30
C PRO A 22 -24.92 3.22 4.12
N LYS A 23 -24.62 4.52 4.25
CA LYS A 23 -23.83 5.25 3.25
C LYS A 23 -22.50 4.52 3.11
N ILE A 24 -22.40 3.62 2.13
CA ILE A 24 -21.14 3.12 1.59
C ILE A 24 -20.36 4.40 1.28
N LYS A 25 -19.24 4.62 1.97
CA LYS A 25 -18.33 5.74 1.67
C LYS A 25 -18.11 5.70 0.16
N GLY A 26 -18.68 6.67 -0.55
CA GLY A 26 -18.57 6.74 -2.01
C GLY A 26 -17.09 6.72 -2.38
N LYS A 27 -16.73 6.00 -3.44
CA LYS A 27 -15.42 6.11 -4.07
C LYS A 27 -15.15 7.60 -4.28
N SER A 28 -14.25 8.20 -3.50
CA SER A 28 -13.88 9.60 -3.68
C SER A 28 -13.26 9.74 -5.06
N ASN A 29 -13.70 10.73 -5.84
CA ASN A 29 -13.06 11.07 -7.11
C ASN A 29 -11.75 11.86 -6.93
N GLU A 30 -11.27 11.97 -5.69
CA GLU A 30 -10.00 12.61 -5.37
C GLU A 30 -8.86 11.57 -5.42
N PRO A 31 -7.64 12.00 -5.77
CA PRO A 31 -6.46 11.15 -5.69
C PRO A 31 -6.19 10.72 -4.23
N PRO A 32 -5.82 9.46 -4.00
CA PRO A 32 -5.41 9.02 -2.66
C PRO A 32 -4.12 9.71 -2.20
N ASP A 33 -3.91 9.81 -0.89
CA ASP A 33 -2.65 10.31 -0.31
C ASP A 33 -1.57 9.21 -0.42
N PRO A 34 -0.51 9.39 -1.22
CA PRO A 34 0.50 8.34 -1.41
C PRO A 34 1.31 8.07 -0.14
N CYS A 35 1.32 8.98 0.84
CA CYS A 35 1.97 8.75 2.15
C CYS A 35 1.18 7.81 3.06
N LYS A 36 -0.11 7.59 2.79
CA LYS A 36 -1.03 6.79 3.62
C LYS A 36 -1.63 5.60 2.88
N SER A 37 -1.26 5.43 1.62
CA SER A 37 -1.85 4.43 0.73
C SER A 37 -0.90 3.28 0.49
N HIS A 38 -1.50 2.13 0.19
CA HIS A 38 -0.81 0.97 -0.33
C HIS A 38 -0.51 1.15 -1.81
N ILE A 39 0.60 0.59 -2.30
CA ILE A 39 0.92 0.62 -3.74
C ILE A 39 0.37 -0.63 -4.41
N ASP A 40 -0.26 -0.44 -5.57
CA ASP A 40 -0.84 -1.53 -6.33
C ASP A 40 0.14 -2.12 -7.33
N ALA A 41 0.96 -1.26 -7.94
CA ALA A 41 2.02 -1.66 -8.86
C ALA A 41 3.09 -0.56 -8.92
N LEU A 42 4.33 -0.95 -9.22
CA LEU A 42 5.45 -0.03 -9.29
C LEU A 42 6.45 -0.52 -10.34
N THR A 43 6.91 0.38 -11.21
CA THR A 43 7.88 0.05 -12.27
C THR A 43 8.72 1.25 -12.66
N VAL A 44 9.85 1.01 -13.31
CA VAL A 44 10.49 2.02 -14.15
C VAL A 44 9.85 1.96 -15.55
N ILE A 45 9.50 3.11 -16.11
CA ILE A 45 9.17 3.26 -17.53
C ILE A 45 10.09 4.35 -18.07
N ARG A 46 10.93 3.98 -19.04
CA ARG A 46 12.03 4.81 -19.56
C ARG A 46 13.01 5.20 -18.45
N THR A 47 12.87 6.41 -17.93
CA THR A 47 13.78 7.00 -16.92
C THR A 47 13.04 7.44 -15.66
N GLU A 48 11.72 7.24 -15.58
CA GLU A 48 10.90 7.64 -14.44
C GLU A 48 10.33 6.41 -13.75
N ILE A 49 10.15 6.49 -12.43
CA ILE A 49 9.43 5.48 -11.66
C ILE A 49 7.94 5.85 -11.67
N PHE A 50 7.09 4.90 -12.01
CA PHE A 50 5.64 5.03 -11.98
C PHE A 50 5.11 4.24 -10.78
N ILE A 51 4.27 4.88 -9.98
CA ILE A 51 3.67 4.33 -8.76
C ILE A 51 2.16 4.35 -8.94
N PHE A 52 1.52 3.18 -9.01
CA PHE A 52 0.08 3.04 -9.23
C PHE A 52 -0.64 2.81 -7.91
N ILE A 53 -1.73 3.55 -7.68
CA ILE A 53 -2.58 3.47 -6.48
C ILE A 53 -4.04 3.71 -6.91
N GLY A 54 -4.84 2.66 -6.86
CA GLY A 54 -6.16 2.56 -7.47
C GLY A 54 -6.13 2.99 -8.94
N LYS A 55 -7.05 3.90 -9.28
CA LYS A 55 -7.16 4.46 -10.63
C LYS A 55 -6.17 5.58 -10.94
N TRP A 56 -5.21 5.84 -10.05
CA TRP A 56 -4.27 6.95 -10.14
C TRP A 56 -2.83 6.44 -10.23
N PHE A 57 -1.95 7.26 -10.80
CA PHE A 57 -0.52 7.04 -10.68
C PHE A 57 0.25 8.34 -10.47
N TRP A 58 1.39 8.21 -9.81
CA TRP A 58 2.40 9.25 -9.64
C TRP A 58 3.63 8.89 -10.45
N ARG A 59 4.37 9.92 -10.84
CA ARG A 59 5.72 9.79 -11.41
C ARG A 59 6.75 10.26 -10.39
N MET A 60 7.89 9.61 -10.41
CA MET A 60 9.04 9.98 -9.60
C MET A 60 10.27 10.04 -10.52
N ASP A 61 10.89 11.21 -10.55
CA ASP A 61 12.13 11.48 -11.27
C ASP A 61 13.24 11.69 -10.24
N SER A 62 14.36 11.01 -10.40
CA SER A 62 15.56 11.20 -9.57
C SER A 62 15.26 11.16 -8.06
N ARG A 63 14.42 10.19 -7.63
CA ARG A 63 13.93 9.99 -6.24
C ARG A 63 13.06 11.14 -5.68
N LYS A 64 12.57 12.02 -6.54
CA LYS A 64 11.64 13.09 -6.18
C LYS A 64 10.26 12.80 -6.73
N LEU A 65 9.27 12.68 -5.85
CA LEU A 65 7.88 12.50 -6.24
C LEU A 65 7.36 13.78 -6.92
N ILE A 66 6.73 13.60 -8.08
CA ILE A 66 6.03 14.69 -8.78
C ILE A 66 4.62 14.79 -8.17
N PRO A 67 4.21 15.97 -7.64
CA PRO A 67 3.03 16.07 -6.78
C PRO A 67 1.69 15.90 -7.49
N ASN A 68 1.65 15.95 -8.82
CA ASN A 68 0.42 15.90 -9.61
C ASN A 68 0.15 14.47 -10.08
N PRO A 69 -0.74 13.71 -9.42
CA PRO A 69 -1.18 12.42 -9.92
C PRO A 69 -1.98 12.57 -11.21
N VAL A 70 -2.04 11.48 -11.97
CA VAL A 70 -2.84 11.39 -13.20
C VAL A 70 -3.71 10.15 -13.11
N GLU A 71 -4.97 10.26 -13.54
CA GLU A 71 -5.81 9.07 -13.67
C GLU A 71 -5.28 8.18 -14.81
N ILE A 72 -5.31 6.86 -14.61
CA ILE A 72 -4.81 5.91 -15.61
C ILE A 72 -5.48 6.10 -16.97
N HIS A 73 -6.78 6.39 -17.03
CA HIS A 73 -7.50 6.59 -18.29
C HIS A 73 -7.27 7.95 -18.95
N GLN A 74 -6.67 8.92 -18.27
CA GLN A 74 -6.32 10.22 -18.85
C GLN A 74 -4.97 10.16 -19.59
N PHE A 75 -4.07 9.27 -19.15
CA PHE A 75 -2.74 9.16 -19.73
C PHE A 75 -2.60 7.94 -20.64
N TRP A 76 -3.10 6.77 -20.24
CA TRP A 76 -2.95 5.51 -20.96
C TRP A 76 -4.10 5.31 -21.96
N TYR A 77 -3.94 5.89 -23.14
CA TYR A 77 -4.95 5.87 -24.19
C TYR A 77 -5.23 4.45 -24.69
N GLY A 78 -6.49 4.04 -24.57
CA GLY A 78 -6.94 2.71 -24.96
C GLY A 78 -6.99 1.71 -23.80
N LEU A 79 -6.68 2.10 -22.56
CA LEU A 79 -7.02 1.31 -21.38
C LEU A 79 -8.55 1.33 -21.17
N PRO A 80 -9.23 0.17 -21.04
CA PRO A 80 -10.69 0.10 -20.85
C PRO A 80 -11.14 0.83 -19.58
N LYS A 81 -12.35 1.40 -19.59
CA LYS A 81 -12.87 2.19 -18.46
C LYS A 81 -13.20 1.34 -17.24
N GLU A 82 -13.33 0.03 -17.43
CA GLU A 82 -13.60 -0.95 -16.40
C GLU A 82 -12.33 -1.30 -15.60
N VAL A 83 -11.15 -1.02 -16.14
CA VAL A 83 -9.87 -1.25 -15.46
C VAL A 83 -9.62 -0.10 -14.48
N GLU A 84 -10.01 -0.25 -13.22
CA GLU A 84 -9.85 0.79 -12.20
C GLU A 84 -8.55 0.68 -11.38
N LYS A 85 -7.71 -0.34 -11.64
CA LYS A 85 -6.44 -0.60 -10.96
C LYS A 85 -5.50 -1.38 -11.89
N ILE A 86 -4.20 -1.14 -11.75
CA ILE A 86 -3.14 -1.94 -12.37
C ILE A 86 -2.54 -2.82 -11.28
N ASP A 87 -2.53 -4.14 -11.49
CA ASP A 87 -2.01 -5.11 -10.52
C ASP A 87 -0.50 -5.34 -10.71
N ALA A 88 -0.04 -5.31 -11.96
CA ALA A 88 1.38 -5.37 -12.27
C ALA A 88 1.68 -4.66 -13.58
N VAL A 89 2.92 -4.19 -13.73
CA VAL A 89 3.37 -3.52 -14.94
C VAL A 89 4.87 -3.67 -15.10
N PHE A 90 5.33 -3.86 -16.33
CA PHE A 90 6.76 -3.81 -16.65
C PHE A 90 7.00 -3.28 -18.06
N GLU A 91 8.22 -2.80 -18.31
CA GLU A 91 8.70 -2.43 -19.64
C GLU A 91 9.50 -3.57 -20.27
N ARG A 92 9.14 -3.93 -21.50
CA ARG A 92 9.85 -4.93 -22.31
C ARG A 92 11.09 -4.34 -22.99
N PRO A 93 12.04 -5.19 -23.42
CA PRO A 93 13.22 -4.74 -24.18
C PRO A 93 12.89 -3.96 -25.46
N ASP A 94 11.74 -4.24 -26.11
CA ASP A 94 11.25 -3.50 -27.28
C ASP A 94 10.57 -2.17 -26.92
N SER A 95 10.76 -1.69 -25.69
CA SER A 95 10.20 -0.44 -25.15
C SER A 95 8.67 -0.42 -25.05
N LYS A 96 7.99 -1.56 -25.24
CA LYS A 96 6.56 -1.68 -24.98
C LYS A 96 6.31 -1.89 -23.50
N ILE A 97 5.18 -1.40 -23.03
CA ILE A 97 4.77 -1.48 -21.63
C ILE A 97 3.65 -2.50 -21.53
N VAL A 98 3.77 -3.48 -20.64
CA VAL A 98 2.76 -4.51 -20.43
C VAL A 98 2.07 -4.23 -19.10
N PHE A 99 0.77 -4.02 -19.15
CA PHE A 99 -0.09 -3.82 -17.99
C PHE A 99 -0.88 -5.10 -17.71
N PHE A 100 -1.01 -5.45 -16.44
CA PHE A 100 -1.85 -6.55 -15.95
C PHE A 100 -2.94 -5.99 -15.02
N SER A 101 -4.14 -6.52 -15.14
CA SER A 101 -5.25 -6.25 -14.23
C SER A 101 -6.22 -7.43 -14.28
N GLY A 102 -6.45 -8.07 -13.14
CA GLY A 102 -7.12 -9.36 -13.05
C GLY A 102 -6.47 -10.40 -13.96
N ASP A 103 -7.29 -11.18 -14.65
CA ASP A 103 -6.84 -12.24 -15.55
C ASP A 103 -6.48 -11.75 -16.97
N ARG A 104 -6.30 -10.43 -17.13
CA ARG A 104 -6.06 -9.78 -18.42
C ARG A 104 -4.75 -9.02 -18.44
N TYR A 105 -4.20 -8.88 -19.65
CA TYR A 105 -3.09 -7.97 -19.92
C TYR A 105 -3.32 -7.12 -21.18
N TRP A 106 -2.59 -6.00 -21.24
CA TRP A 106 -2.55 -5.08 -22.38
C TRP A 106 -1.13 -4.68 -22.71
N VAL A 107 -0.85 -4.43 -23.99
CA VAL A 107 0.48 -3.99 -24.47
C VAL A 107 0.38 -2.59 -25.05
N PHE A 108 1.18 -1.66 -24.54
CA PHE A 108 1.24 -0.26 -24.92
C PHE A 108 2.55 0.09 -25.61
N ASN A 109 2.48 0.99 -26.58
CA ASN A 109 3.63 1.65 -27.20
C ASN A 109 3.59 3.14 -26.84
N GLY A 110 4.53 3.57 -26.00
CA GLY A 110 4.39 4.85 -25.30
C GLY A 110 3.11 4.83 -24.47
N ASN A 111 2.29 5.87 -24.60
CA ASN A 111 1.03 6.01 -23.89
C ASN A 111 -0.21 5.53 -24.66
N HIS A 112 -0.04 4.86 -25.81
CA HIS A 112 -1.14 4.30 -26.59
C HIS A 112 -1.13 2.77 -26.56
N ARG A 113 -2.30 2.17 -26.38
CA ARG A 113 -2.47 0.72 -26.58
C ARG A 113 -2.02 0.36 -28.00
N THR A 114 -1.26 -0.71 -28.14
CA THR A 114 -0.74 -1.15 -29.44
C THR A 114 -1.88 -1.39 -30.43
N ASN A 115 -1.71 -0.95 -31.67
CA ASN A 115 -2.67 -1.20 -32.74
C ASN A 115 -2.96 -2.70 -32.86
N ASN A 116 -4.25 -3.06 -33.03
CA ASN A 116 -4.76 -4.44 -33.06
C ASN A 116 -4.73 -5.22 -31.74
N PHE A 117 -4.29 -4.61 -30.63
CA PHE A 117 -4.50 -5.23 -29.32
C PHE A 117 -5.99 -5.08 -28.92
N PRO A 118 -6.67 -6.17 -28.52
CA PRO A 118 -8.10 -6.15 -28.21
C PRO A 118 -8.42 -5.19 -27.05
N GLN A 119 -9.63 -4.65 -27.05
CA GLN A 119 -10.02 -3.67 -26.03
C GLN A 119 -10.15 -4.34 -24.67
N GLU A 120 -10.85 -5.45 -24.60
CA GLU A 120 -11.06 -6.31 -23.44
C GLU A 120 -9.78 -6.93 -22.86
N GLY A 121 -8.63 -6.73 -23.50
CA GLY A 121 -7.37 -7.34 -23.08
C GLY A 121 -7.28 -8.82 -23.47
N ARG A 122 -6.07 -9.37 -23.40
CA ARG A 122 -5.83 -10.80 -23.66
C ARG A 122 -5.71 -11.56 -22.34
N PRO A 123 -6.11 -12.84 -22.28
CA PRO A 123 -6.03 -13.62 -21.06
C PRO A 123 -4.58 -13.99 -20.72
N LEU A 124 -4.28 -14.16 -19.43
CA LEU A 124 -2.94 -14.60 -18.96
C LEU A 124 -2.50 -15.94 -19.58
N THR A 125 -3.45 -16.79 -19.99
CA THR A 125 -3.17 -18.08 -20.63
C THR A 125 -2.39 -17.96 -21.94
N GLU A 126 -2.42 -16.80 -22.62
CA GLU A 126 -1.58 -16.56 -23.80
C GLU A 126 -0.08 -16.50 -23.46
N PHE A 127 0.28 -16.23 -22.20
CA PHE A 127 1.65 -16.36 -21.71
C PHE A 127 2.03 -17.80 -21.33
N ASN A 128 1.16 -18.80 -21.53
CA ASN A 128 1.24 -20.15 -20.96
C ASN A 128 1.12 -20.18 -19.42
N ILE A 129 0.46 -19.19 -18.83
CA ILE A 129 0.12 -19.21 -17.40
C ILE A 129 -1.19 -20.02 -17.20
N PRO A 130 -1.27 -20.92 -16.21
CA PRO A 130 -2.48 -21.69 -15.91
C PRO A 130 -3.74 -20.81 -15.69
N ALA A 131 -4.90 -21.29 -16.16
CA ALA A 131 -6.16 -20.51 -16.15
C ALA A 131 -6.78 -20.29 -14.76
N ASP A 132 -6.31 -21.01 -13.75
CA ASP A 132 -6.66 -20.84 -12.35
C ASP A 132 -5.95 -19.64 -11.71
N VAL A 133 -4.84 -19.17 -12.28
CA VAL A 133 -4.19 -17.91 -11.88
C VAL A 133 -5.07 -16.72 -12.27
N LYS A 134 -5.50 -15.93 -11.29
CA LYS A 134 -6.50 -14.86 -11.48
C LYS A 134 -5.92 -13.47 -11.63
N ASN A 135 -4.65 -13.27 -11.29
CA ASN A 135 -3.96 -12.00 -11.40
C ASN A 135 -2.45 -12.20 -11.29
N ILE A 136 -1.70 -11.17 -11.66
CA ILE A 136 -0.26 -11.06 -11.44
C ILE A 136 -0.06 -9.98 -10.38
N ASP A 137 0.52 -10.34 -9.24
CA ASP A 137 0.78 -9.40 -8.14
C ASP A 137 2.03 -8.54 -8.40
N ALA A 138 3.01 -9.07 -9.14
CA ALA A 138 4.18 -8.29 -9.50
C ALA A 138 4.78 -8.73 -10.84
N ALA A 139 5.31 -7.77 -11.61
CA ALA A 139 6.07 -8.02 -12.82
C ALA A 139 7.35 -7.19 -12.80
N PHE A 140 8.52 -7.83 -12.92
CA PHE A 140 9.79 -7.13 -12.76
C PHE A 140 10.90 -7.71 -13.61
N VAL A 141 11.80 -6.84 -14.06
CA VAL A 141 13.11 -7.25 -14.57
C VAL A 141 14.01 -7.49 -13.36
N TRP A 142 14.67 -8.64 -13.29
CA TRP A 142 15.59 -8.93 -12.19
C TRP A 142 16.97 -8.33 -12.45
N GLY A 143 17.52 -7.60 -11.46
CA GLY A 143 18.83 -6.92 -11.55
C GLY A 143 20.01 -7.83 -11.86
N TYR A 144 19.93 -9.14 -11.55
CA TYR A 144 21.03 -10.07 -11.79
C TYR A 144 21.21 -10.44 -13.26
N ASN A 145 20.14 -10.95 -13.90
CA ASN A 145 20.21 -11.54 -15.23
C ASN A 145 19.37 -10.82 -16.27
N MET A 146 18.75 -9.70 -15.90
CA MET A 146 17.93 -8.86 -16.78
C MET A 146 16.75 -9.59 -17.42
N ARG A 147 16.35 -10.76 -16.89
CA ARG A 147 15.15 -11.47 -17.32
C ARG A 147 13.93 -10.92 -16.58
N THR A 148 12.77 -11.05 -17.22
CA THR A 148 11.50 -10.62 -16.62
C THR A 148 10.87 -11.77 -15.85
N TYR A 149 10.32 -11.47 -14.69
CA TYR A 149 9.62 -12.40 -13.82
C TYR A 149 8.23 -11.87 -13.50
N LEU A 150 7.28 -12.79 -13.41
CA LEU A 150 5.90 -12.54 -12.97
C LEU A 150 5.66 -13.30 -11.67
N VAL A 151 4.95 -12.70 -10.73
CA VAL A 151 4.61 -13.30 -9.43
C VAL A 151 3.10 -13.31 -9.25
N SER A 152 2.57 -14.41 -8.72
CA SER A 152 1.18 -14.54 -8.29
C SER A 152 1.12 -15.46 -7.07
N GLY A 153 0.64 -14.93 -5.95
CA GLY A 153 0.62 -15.59 -4.66
C GLY A 153 2.02 -16.01 -4.21
N ASP A 154 2.19 -17.31 -3.98
CA ASP A 154 3.43 -17.94 -3.56
C ASP A 154 4.26 -18.49 -4.73
N MET A 155 3.85 -18.22 -5.97
CA MET A 155 4.47 -18.73 -7.17
C MET A 155 5.03 -17.62 -8.06
N TYR A 156 6.10 -17.92 -8.78
CA TYR A 156 6.66 -17.03 -9.79
C TYR A 156 7.00 -17.76 -11.09
N TRP A 157 6.99 -17.01 -12.19
CA TRP A 157 7.32 -17.45 -13.52
C TRP A 157 8.46 -16.60 -14.08
N LYS A 158 9.32 -17.21 -14.88
CA LYS A 158 10.31 -16.48 -15.68
C LYS A 158 9.79 -16.38 -17.11
N MET A 159 9.82 -15.18 -17.66
CA MET A 159 9.53 -14.93 -19.06
C MET A 159 10.69 -15.39 -19.95
N ASN A 160 10.36 -15.83 -21.15
CA ASN A 160 11.35 -16.07 -22.19
C ASN A 160 12.03 -14.76 -22.65
N ASP A 161 13.06 -14.89 -23.49
CA ASP A 161 13.89 -13.78 -23.96
C ASP A 161 13.12 -12.61 -24.58
N ASN A 162 12.01 -12.89 -25.27
CA ASN A 162 11.20 -11.89 -25.95
C ASN A 162 10.01 -11.39 -25.10
N ASN A 163 9.84 -11.91 -23.88
CA ASN A 163 8.70 -11.66 -23.01
C ASN A 163 7.35 -11.92 -23.69
N THR A 164 7.24 -13.05 -24.40
CA THR A 164 6.01 -13.49 -25.10
C THR A 164 5.32 -14.66 -24.41
N PHE A 165 6.04 -15.44 -23.59
CA PHE A 165 5.48 -16.54 -22.80
C PHE A 165 6.41 -16.85 -21.61
N VAL A 166 5.93 -17.64 -20.65
CA VAL A 166 6.70 -18.15 -19.52
C VAL A 166 7.47 -19.42 -19.90
N GLU A 167 8.67 -19.58 -19.38
CA GLU A 167 9.54 -20.74 -19.60
C GLU A 167 8.92 -22.03 -19.03
N TYR A 168 9.19 -23.18 -19.66
CA TYR A 168 8.53 -24.47 -19.34
C TYR A 168 8.78 -25.00 -17.92
N ASP A 169 9.91 -24.67 -17.29
CA ASP A 169 10.28 -25.14 -15.94
C ASP A 169 9.67 -24.29 -14.80
N TYR A 170 8.55 -23.61 -15.08
CA TYR A 170 7.84 -22.70 -14.17
C TYR A 170 6.34 -23.07 -14.10
N PRO A 171 5.65 -22.73 -12.99
CA PRO A 171 6.09 -21.87 -11.89
C PRO A 171 7.08 -22.50 -10.91
N ARG A 172 7.71 -21.64 -10.10
CA ARG A 172 8.54 -22.02 -8.95
C ARG A 172 8.06 -21.30 -7.69
N ASP A 173 8.39 -21.85 -6.53
CA ASP A 173 8.01 -21.31 -5.23
C ASP A 173 8.81 -20.03 -4.90
N MET A 174 8.10 -18.99 -4.46
CA MET A 174 8.65 -17.69 -4.06
C MET A 174 9.68 -17.78 -2.92
N ARG A 175 9.70 -18.86 -2.14
CA ARG A 175 10.75 -19.15 -1.12
C ARG A 175 12.16 -19.19 -1.71
N THR A 176 12.29 -19.35 -3.03
CA THR A 176 13.57 -19.21 -3.74
C THR A 176 14.17 -17.81 -3.56
N TRP A 177 13.33 -16.77 -3.47
CA TRP A 177 13.69 -15.39 -3.18
C TRP A 177 13.77 -15.19 -1.66
N LYS A 178 14.83 -15.70 -1.04
CA LYS A 178 14.89 -15.84 0.43
C LYS A 178 14.65 -14.52 1.16
N GLY A 179 13.72 -14.53 2.11
CA GLY A 179 13.37 -13.37 2.93
C GLY A 179 12.46 -12.34 2.25
N VAL A 180 12.11 -12.53 0.98
CA VAL A 180 11.02 -11.78 0.35
C VAL A 180 9.69 -12.28 0.95
N PRO A 181 8.78 -11.37 1.35
CA PRO A 181 7.51 -11.79 1.90
C PRO A 181 6.61 -12.41 0.82
N VAL A 182 5.60 -13.15 1.25
CA VAL A 182 4.61 -13.79 0.36
C VAL A 182 3.20 -13.51 0.91
N PRO A 183 2.27 -13.00 0.10
CA PRO A 183 2.47 -12.47 -1.26
C PRO A 183 3.25 -11.15 -1.25
N VAL A 184 3.72 -10.72 -2.43
CA VAL A 184 4.23 -9.37 -2.68
C VAL A 184 3.16 -8.56 -3.41
N ASP A 185 3.16 -7.25 -3.27
CA ASP A 185 2.23 -6.36 -3.98
C ASP A 185 2.87 -5.67 -5.19
N ALA A 186 4.20 -5.59 -5.20
CA ALA A 186 4.97 -5.10 -6.33
C ALA A 186 6.41 -5.58 -6.22
N ALA A 187 7.09 -5.58 -7.36
CA ALA A 187 8.53 -5.74 -7.43
C ALA A 187 9.03 -4.98 -8.64
N PHE A 188 10.25 -4.46 -8.57
CA PHE A 188 10.89 -3.84 -9.73
C PHE A 188 12.39 -3.75 -9.53
N LYS A 189 13.10 -3.48 -10.64
CA LYS A 189 14.50 -3.06 -10.62
C LYS A 189 14.55 -1.55 -10.81
N ASP A 190 15.26 -0.88 -9.91
CA ASP A 190 15.43 0.57 -10.00
C ASP A 190 16.42 0.97 -11.11
N LEU A 191 16.63 2.29 -11.21
CA LEU A 191 17.56 2.90 -12.16
C LEU A 191 19.03 2.56 -11.88
N ASP A 192 19.37 2.24 -10.63
CA ASP A 192 20.72 1.79 -10.21
C ASP A 192 20.94 0.28 -10.45
N GLY A 193 19.92 -0.43 -10.97
CA GLY A 193 19.98 -1.86 -11.23
C GLY A 193 19.70 -2.76 -10.03
N LYS A 194 19.24 -2.20 -8.90
CA LYS A 194 18.91 -2.96 -7.68
C LYS A 194 17.48 -3.45 -7.72
N THR A 195 17.26 -4.69 -7.26
CA THR A 195 15.93 -5.29 -7.17
C THR A 195 15.27 -4.98 -5.82
N PHE A 196 14.00 -4.56 -5.87
CA PHE A 196 13.18 -4.30 -4.68
C PHE A 196 11.85 -5.05 -4.76
N PHE A 197 11.39 -5.54 -3.62
CA PHE A 197 10.07 -6.13 -3.42
C PHE A 197 9.28 -5.28 -2.43
N PHE A 198 7.96 -5.30 -2.55
CA PHE A 198 7.05 -4.49 -1.75
C PHE A 198 5.95 -5.36 -1.18
N GLN A 199 5.60 -5.12 0.08
CA GLN A 199 4.45 -5.71 0.73
C GLN A 199 3.87 -4.68 1.70
N GLU A 200 2.57 -4.45 1.60
CA GLU A 200 1.86 -3.44 2.35
C GLU A 200 2.59 -2.08 2.28
N THR A 201 2.94 -1.49 3.41
CA THR A 201 3.60 -0.18 3.48
C THR A 201 5.13 -0.27 3.37
N ASP A 202 5.67 -1.47 3.20
CA ASP A 202 7.08 -1.78 3.36
C ASP A 202 7.73 -2.24 2.06
N PHE A 203 9.04 -2.06 1.98
CA PHE A 203 9.86 -2.53 0.88
C PHE A 203 11.11 -3.25 1.38
N TYR A 204 11.65 -4.11 0.52
CA TYR A 204 12.75 -5.02 0.77
C TYR A 204 13.76 -4.89 -0.36
N GLU A 205 14.98 -4.43 -0.06
CA GLU A 205 16.07 -4.48 -1.04
C GLU A 205 16.65 -5.89 -1.11
N PHE A 206 16.69 -6.45 -2.30
CA PHE A 206 17.19 -7.80 -2.52
C PHE A 206 18.69 -7.77 -2.83
N TYR A 207 19.43 -8.68 -2.20
CA TYR A 207 20.82 -8.93 -2.57
C TYR A 207 20.84 -9.98 -3.68
N ASP A 208 20.72 -9.51 -4.92
CA ASP A 208 20.69 -10.32 -6.13
C ASP A 208 21.74 -11.45 -6.14
N MET A 209 22.98 -11.13 -5.76
CA MET A 209 24.08 -12.10 -5.79
C MET A 209 24.04 -13.18 -4.71
N LYS A 210 23.34 -12.93 -3.60
CA LYS A 210 23.17 -13.90 -2.52
C LYS A 210 21.80 -14.58 -2.53
N MET A 211 20.92 -14.21 -3.47
CA MET A 211 19.54 -14.69 -3.54
C MET A 211 18.80 -14.56 -2.20
N GLN A 212 18.95 -13.40 -1.55
CA GLN A 212 18.26 -13.11 -0.29
C GLN A 212 18.06 -11.61 -0.06
N VAL A 213 17.05 -11.24 0.73
CA VAL A 213 16.86 -9.87 1.22
C VAL A 213 18.08 -9.39 2.01
N LYS A 214 18.45 -8.11 1.83
CA LYS A 214 19.56 -7.49 2.56
C LYS A 214 19.23 -7.35 4.06
N PRO A 215 20.23 -7.49 4.95
CA PRO A 215 20.04 -7.16 6.36
C PRO A 215 19.56 -5.71 6.55
N GLY A 216 18.68 -5.49 7.53
CA GLY A 216 18.11 -4.16 7.82
C GLY A 216 16.86 -3.79 7.03
N TYR A 217 16.22 -4.76 6.38
CA TYR A 217 14.89 -4.66 5.76
C TYR A 217 13.88 -5.55 6.52
N PRO A 218 12.57 -5.24 6.47
CA PRO A 218 11.92 -4.19 5.67
C PRO A 218 12.19 -2.76 6.15
N LYS A 219 11.87 -1.80 5.27
CA LYS A 219 11.79 -0.37 5.58
C LYS A 219 10.47 0.18 5.04
N THR A 220 9.94 1.24 5.66
CA THR A 220 8.70 1.86 5.21
C THR A 220 8.90 2.65 3.91
N PHE A 221 8.08 2.37 2.91
CA PHE A 221 8.11 3.00 1.59
C PHE A 221 7.88 4.51 1.66
N ALA A 222 6.79 4.94 2.32
CA ALA A 222 6.42 6.34 2.42
C ALA A 222 7.55 7.23 2.97
N ARG A 223 8.28 6.75 3.98
CA ARG A 223 9.40 7.49 4.56
C ARG A 223 10.62 7.56 3.64
N HIS A 224 11.00 6.43 3.05
CA HIS A 224 12.30 6.32 2.36
C HIS A 224 12.25 6.70 0.88
N TRP A 225 11.10 6.51 0.23
CA TRP A 225 10.92 6.81 -1.19
C TRP A 225 10.16 8.10 -1.41
N LEU A 226 9.12 8.36 -0.62
CA LEU A 226 8.26 9.53 -0.79
C LEU A 226 8.65 10.71 0.13
N GLN A 227 9.59 10.50 1.06
CA GLN A 227 10.04 11.51 2.03
C GLN A 227 8.89 12.06 2.89
N CYS A 228 7.88 11.23 3.14
CA CYS A 228 6.74 11.61 3.97
C CYS A 228 7.19 11.86 5.41
N PRO A 229 6.60 12.86 6.10
CA PRO A 229 6.86 13.11 7.51
C PRO A 229 6.42 11.91 8.35
N GLU A 230 7.13 11.68 9.45
CA GLU A 230 6.78 10.64 10.41
C GLU A 230 5.40 10.94 10.99
N ALA A 231 4.50 9.95 10.99
CA ALA A 231 3.22 10.09 11.65
C ALA A 231 3.49 10.41 13.12
N GLN A 232 3.16 11.63 13.56
CA GLN A 232 3.28 11.99 14.97
C GLN A 232 2.43 10.99 15.76
N LYS A 233 3.07 10.19 16.61
CA LYS A 233 2.35 9.37 17.58
C LYS A 233 1.55 10.33 18.45
N VAL A 234 0.28 10.53 18.14
CA VAL A 234 -0.63 11.20 19.06
C VAL A 234 -0.72 10.27 20.26
N ALA A 235 0.03 10.61 21.31
CA ALA A 235 -0.08 9.92 22.58
C ALA A 235 -1.57 9.96 22.96
N ALA A 236 -2.18 8.79 23.13
CA ALA A 236 -3.53 8.71 23.64
C ALA A 236 -3.54 9.43 24.99
N ALA A 237 -4.14 10.62 25.04
CA ALA A 237 -4.40 11.29 26.30
C ALA A 237 -5.23 10.31 27.14
N PRO A 238 -4.86 10.04 28.40
CA PRO A 238 -5.67 9.17 29.23
C PRO A 238 -7.04 9.83 29.37
N MET A 239 -8.09 9.18 28.88
CA MET A 239 -9.45 9.55 29.24
C MET A 239 -9.61 9.27 30.73
N ILE A 240 -9.40 10.28 31.56
CA ILE A 240 -9.83 10.24 32.95
C ILE A 240 -11.36 10.28 32.90
N SER A 241 -12.01 9.12 33.04
CA SER A 241 -13.42 9.04 33.35
C SER A 241 -13.61 9.46 34.80
N THR A 242 -13.86 10.75 35.05
CA THR A 242 -14.46 11.16 36.31
C THR A 242 -15.94 10.81 36.28
N VAL A 243 -16.28 9.67 36.87
CA VAL A 243 -17.66 9.36 37.27
C VAL A 243 -17.95 10.24 38.50
N SER A 244 -18.75 11.29 38.34
CA SER A 244 -19.31 12.02 39.47
C SER A 244 -20.47 11.21 40.05
N VAL A 245 -20.20 10.45 41.11
CA VAL A 245 -21.24 9.90 41.98
C VAL A 245 -21.77 11.06 42.85
N VAL A 246 -23.01 11.45 42.61
CA VAL A 246 -23.74 12.37 43.49
C VAL A 246 -24.23 11.56 44.68
N ASN A 247 -23.68 11.81 45.86
CA ASN A 247 -24.29 11.44 47.13
C ASN A 247 -24.51 12.72 47.94
N ASP A 248 -25.77 13.06 48.15
CA ASP A 248 -26.20 13.97 49.21
C ASP A 248 -26.07 13.23 50.54
N GLU A 249 -25.36 13.81 51.51
CA GLU A 249 -25.83 13.96 52.89
C GLU A 249 -24.86 14.79 53.75
N ASN A 250 -25.47 15.51 54.69
CA ASN A 250 -24.93 16.56 55.55
C ASN A 250 -23.76 16.10 56.47
N ASN A 251 -22.85 17.04 56.81
CA ASN A 251 -22.72 17.66 58.15
C ASN A 251 -21.25 18.04 58.51
N VAL A 252 -21.10 19.29 58.95
CA VAL A 252 -20.19 19.80 60.01
C VAL A 252 -18.64 19.73 59.86
N SER A 253 -18.09 20.95 59.70
CA SER A 253 -17.05 21.62 60.52
C SER A 253 -15.54 21.34 60.38
N SER A 254 -14.82 22.47 60.44
CA SER A 254 -13.46 22.74 60.97
C SER A 254 -12.26 22.29 60.13
N SER A 255 -11.53 23.24 59.51
CA SER A 255 -10.23 23.83 59.96
C SER A 255 -9.04 22.92 59.60
N VAL A 256 -7.89 23.34 59.06
CA VAL A 256 -6.93 24.40 59.44
C VAL A 256 -5.92 24.58 58.27
N THR A 257 -5.42 25.82 58.13
CA THR A 257 -4.22 26.44 57.50
C THR A 257 -2.95 25.56 57.27
N LEU A 258 -1.83 25.92 56.59
CA LEU A 258 -1.23 27.11 55.94
C LEU A 258 0.13 26.70 55.28
N HIS A 259 0.66 27.57 54.39
CA HIS A 259 2.09 27.88 54.09
C HIS A 259 2.91 26.92 53.19
N SER A 260 3.51 27.35 52.07
CA SER A 260 4.45 28.46 51.73
C SER A 260 5.91 28.00 51.70
N HIS A 261 6.67 28.52 50.72
CA HIS A 261 8.12 28.64 50.50
C HIS A 261 8.53 28.11 49.11
N ILE A 262 8.68 28.94 48.07
CA ILE A 262 9.80 29.86 47.77
C ILE A 262 11.17 29.21 48.00
N LEU A 263 11.89 28.90 46.91
CA LEU A 263 13.23 29.46 46.71
C LEU A 263 13.65 29.38 45.23
N LEU A 264 13.94 30.56 44.68
CA LEU A 264 14.64 30.82 43.43
C LEU A 264 16.15 30.81 43.68
N VAL A 265 16.93 30.92 42.61
CA VAL A 265 18.38 31.27 42.54
C VAL A 265 19.35 30.08 42.49
N LEU A 266 19.92 29.83 41.30
CA LEU A 266 21.35 30.09 40.99
C LEU A 266 21.68 29.68 39.53
N LEU A 267 21.43 30.62 38.61
CA LEU A 267 22.13 30.72 37.32
C LEU A 267 23.38 31.57 37.52
N LEU A 268 24.53 30.96 37.79
CA LEU A 268 25.85 31.56 37.57
C LEU A 268 26.84 30.42 37.57
N PHE A 269 27.22 29.89 36.39
CA PHE A 269 28.54 29.34 36.04
C PHE A 269 28.46 28.72 34.64
N TYR A 270 28.23 29.55 33.62
CA TYR A 270 28.59 29.18 32.24
C TYR A 270 29.02 30.44 31.48
N LYS A 271 30.05 31.10 32.00
CA LYS A 271 30.82 32.10 31.27
C LYS A 271 32.25 32.10 31.80
N LEU A 272 33.02 31.10 31.36
CA LEU A 272 34.48 31.06 31.29
C LEU A 272 34.87 29.62 30.99
N ILE A 273 35.10 29.31 29.72
CA ILE A 273 36.17 28.44 29.19
C ILE A 273 36.20 28.73 27.68
N VAL A 274 36.97 29.76 27.33
CA VAL A 274 37.72 29.83 26.07
C VAL A 274 39.16 30.00 26.54
N TYR A 275 39.94 28.94 26.38
CA TYR A 275 41.35 28.95 26.01
C TYR A 275 41.65 27.59 25.37
#